data_AF-A0A968LT99-F1
#
_entry.id   AF-A0A968LT99-F1
#
_cell.length_a   1.000
_cell.length_b   1.000
_cell.length_c   1.000
_cell.angle_alpha   90.00
_cell.angle_beta   90.00
_cell.angle_gamma   90.00
#
_symmetry.space_group_name_H-M   'P 1'
#
loop_
_entity.id
_entity.type
_entity.pdbx_description
1 polymer ?
#
loop_
_entity_poly.entity_id
_entity_poly.type
_entity_poly.pdbx_seq_one_letter_code
_entity_poly.pdbx_strand_id
1 'polypeptide(L)'
;MNDIGIRLKPILAKDNLNTLPTFSIETIEQYDADILFICDDDRKSESFFLENPLISSLKVAQDKRLYVVDGNLWRAYGPSVIDKIVDDLSKYLLKAIQNL
;
A
#
# COMPACT_ATOMS: atom_id res chain seq x y z
N MET A 1 9.87 -0.71 7.20
CA MET A 1 8.47 -0.58 7.71
C MET A 1 8.36 -1.02 9.16
N ASN A 2 8.76 -2.25 9.53
CA ASN A 2 8.70 -2.68 10.94
C ASN A 2 9.52 -1.79 11.89
N ASP A 3 10.67 -1.28 11.45
CA ASP A 3 11.55 -0.40 12.24
C ASP A 3 10.89 0.94 12.63
N ILE A 4 9.84 1.34 11.91
CA ILE A 4 9.07 2.58 12.17
C ILE A 4 7.69 2.28 12.76
N GLY A 5 7.50 1.08 13.33
CA GLY A 5 6.28 0.68 14.04
C GLY A 5 5.11 0.26 13.14
N ILE A 6 5.30 0.19 11.83
CA ILE A 6 4.26 -0.23 10.88
C ILE A 6 4.27 -1.74 10.78
N ARG A 7 3.14 -2.37 11.12
CA ARG A 7 2.95 -3.81 11.07
C ARG A 7 2.41 -4.23 9.70
N LEU A 8 3.18 -5.03 8.98
CA LEU A 8 2.74 -5.64 7.73
C LEU A 8 1.82 -6.83 8.00
N LYS A 9 0.90 -7.12 7.06
CA LYS A 9 0.08 -8.34 7.13
C LYS A 9 0.98 -9.58 7.08
N PRO A 10 0.72 -10.63 7.89
CA PRO A 10 1.55 -11.83 7.92
C PRO A 10 1.67 -12.54 6.55
N ILE A 11 0.67 -12.40 5.68
CA ILE A 11 0.71 -12.93 4.31
C ILE A 11 1.86 -12.33 3.49
N LEU A 12 2.28 -11.09 3.78
CA LEU A 12 3.40 -10.42 3.13
C LEU A 12 4.77 -10.86 3.69
N ALA A 13 4.79 -11.59 4.82
CA ALA A 13 6.02 -12.06 5.45
C ALA A 13 6.44 -13.47 5.00
N LYS A 14 5.63 -14.15 4.17
CA LYS A 14 5.80 -15.57 3.84
C LYS A 14 6.62 -15.84 2.58
N ASP A 15 6.92 -14.85 1.77
CA ASP A 15 7.70 -15.06 0.54
C ASP A 15 9.15 -14.63 0.70
N ASN A 16 10.06 -15.46 0.14
CA ASN A 16 11.43 -15.07 -0.11
C ASN A 16 11.40 -13.74 -0.89
N LEU A 17 11.97 -12.69 -0.32
CA LEU A 17 12.01 -11.28 -0.80
C LEU A 17 12.52 -11.08 -2.25
N ASN A 18 12.87 -12.16 -2.96
CA ASN A 18 13.34 -12.14 -4.34
C ASN A 18 12.19 -12.12 -5.37
N THR A 19 10.95 -12.43 -4.98
CA THR A 19 9.78 -12.34 -5.86
C THR A 19 8.57 -11.81 -5.10
N LEU A 20 8.00 -10.68 -5.54
CA LEU A 20 6.68 -10.26 -5.07
C LEU A 20 5.66 -11.34 -5.46
N PRO A 21 4.87 -11.88 -4.53
CA PRO A 21 3.89 -12.90 -4.85
C PRO A 21 2.85 -12.35 -5.83
N THR A 22 2.65 -13.06 -6.93
CA THR A 22 1.48 -12.84 -7.79
C THR A 22 0.27 -13.48 -7.12
N PHE A 23 -0.82 -12.73 -6.97
CA PHE A 23 -2.07 -13.22 -6.39
C PHE A 23 -3.25 -12.90 -7.31
N SER A 24 -4.35 -13.66 -7.18
CA SER A 24 -5.60 -13.35 -7.88
C SER A 24 -6.29 -12.17 -7.19
N ILE A 25 -6.87 -11.26 -7.96
CA ILE A 25 -7.69 -10.17 -7.40
C ILE A 25 -8.86 -10.71 -6.56
N GLU A 26 -9.31 -11.95 -6.79
CA GLU A 26 -10.36 -12.60 -6.00
C GLU A 26 -9.94 -12.83 -4.54
N THR A 27 -8.64 -12.85 -4.24
CA THR A 27 -8.12 -13.02 -2.88
C THR A 27 -7.74 -11.69 -2.23
N ILE A 28 -8.10 -10.55 -2.82
CA ILE A 28 -7.69 -9.21 -2.35
C ILE A 28 -8.14 -8.92 -0.91
N GLU A 29 -9.24 -9.51 -0.47
CA GLU A 29 -9.73 -9.44 0.91
C GLU A 29 -8.69 -9.87 1.96
N GLN A 30 -7.77 -10.78 1.62
CA GLN A 30 -6.70 -11.23 2.53
C GLN A 30 -5.67 -10.12 2.80
N TYR A 31 -5.65 -9.09 1.96
CA TYR A 31 -4.76 -7.94 2.02
C TYR A 31 -5.44 -6.68 2.59
N ASP A 32 -6.73 -6.75 2.96
CA ASP A 32 -7.44 -5.63 3.60
C ASP A 32 -6.75 -5.22 4.91
N ALA A 33 -6.49 -3.94 5.11
CA ALA A 33 -5.63 -3.43 6.17
C ALA A 33 -6.11 -2.07 6.70
N ASP A 34 -5.47 -1.53 7.72
CA ASP A 34 -5.80 -0.18 8.19
C ASP A 34 -5.46 0.90 7.14
N ILE A 35 -4.40 0.68 6.36
CA ILE A 35 -3.96 1.51 5.26
C ILE A 35 -3.40 0.59 4.17
N LEU A 36 -3.75 0.84 2.90
CA LEU A 36 -3.31 0.06 1.74
C LEU A 36 -2.60 0.98 0.74
N PHE A 37 -1.36 0.64 0.41
CA PHE A 37 -0.57 1.33 -0.59
C PHE A 37 -0.49 0.50 -1.87
N ILE A 38 -0.85 1.11 -3.00
CA ILE A 38 -0.77 0.49 -4.32
C ILE A 38 0.40 1.11 -5.08
N CYS A 39 1.43 0.31 -5.36
CA CYS A 39 2.53 0.68 -6.24
C CYS A 39 2.14 0.38 -7.69
N ASP A 40 1.64 1.39 -8.41
CA ASP A 40 1.19 1.24 -9.79
C ASP A 40 2.16 1.86 -10.80
N ASP A 41 2.69 1.05 -11.71
CA ASP A 41 3.62 1.51 -12.75
C ASP A 41 2.90 2.25 -13.89
N ASP A 42 1.60 2.00 -14.06
CA ASP A 42 0.77 2.62 -15.09
C ASP A 42 0.23 4.00 -14.68
N ARG A 43 0.57 4.47 -13.47
CA ARG A 43 0.18 5.79 -12.92
C ARG A 43 -1.33 6.05 -12.96
N LYS A 44 -2.13 5.00 -12.73
CA LYS A 44 -3.58 5.07 -12.49
C LYS A 44 -3.86 5.85 -11.21
N SER A 45 -4.99 6.54 -11.19
CA SER A 45 -5.46 7.24 -9.99
C SER A 45 -6.11 6.28 -9.00
N GLU A 46 -6.28 6.71 -7.75
CA GLU A 46 -7.07 5.98 -6.74
C GLU A 46 -8.47 5.64 -7.25
N SER A 47 -9.12 6.55 -7.98
CA SER A 47 -10.45 6.34 -8.57
C SER A 47 -10.51 5.12 -9.48
N PHE A 48 -9.47 4.86 -10.27
CA PHE A 48 -9.42 3.69 -11.15
C PHE A 48 -9.52 2.38 -10.35
N PHE A 49 -8.85 2.31 -9.19
CA PHE A 49 -8.92 1.14 -8.32
C PHE A 49 -10.27 1.07 -7.59
N LEU A 50 -10.82 2.20 -7.17
CA LEU A 50 -12.11 2.26 -6.49
C LEU A 50 -13.30 1.95 -7.41
N GLU A 51 -13.15 2.03 -8.73
CA GLU A 51 -14.15 1.56 -9.69
C GLU A 51 -14.26 0.02 -9.74
N ASN A 52 -13.25 -0.71 -9.25
CA ASN A 52 -13.29 -2.16 -9.15
C ASN A 52 -14.15 -2.61 -7.95
N PRO A 53 -15.18 -3.46 -8.13
CA PRO A 53 -16.05 -3.91 -7.04
C PRO A 53 -15.33 -4.69 -5.94
N LEU A 54 -14.32 -5.48 -6.27
CA LEU A 54 -13.56 -6.27 -5.29
C LEU A 54 -12.72 -5.34 -4.41
N ILE A 55 -12.11 -4.30 -5.00
CA ILE A 55 -11.29 -3.32 -4.26
C ILE A 55 -12.17 -2.38 -3.43
N SER A 56 -13.25 -1.85 -4.00
CA SER A 56 -14.17 -0.96 -3.27
C SER A 56 -14.95 -1.66 -2.15
N SER A 57 -15.04 -2.99 -2.17
CA SER A 57 -15.61 -3.77 -1.07
C SER A 57 -14.72 -3.82 0.18
N LEU A 58 -13.42 -3.53 0.05
CA LEU A 58 -12.48 -3.56 1.17
C LEU A 58 -12.76 -2.46 2.17
N LYS A 59 -12.56 -2.74 3.46
CA LYS A 59 -12.75 -1.74 4.51
C LYS A 59 -11.80 -0.56 4.32
N VAL A 60 -10.55 -0.83 3.95
CA VAL A 60 -9.56 0.22 3.68
C VAL A 60 -9.99 1.20 2.57
N ALA A 61 -10.72 0.72 1.57
CA ALA A 61 -11.23 1.54 0.48
C ALA A 61 -12.44 2.37 0.92
N GLN A 62 -13.37 1.76 1.66
CA GLN A 62 -14.54 2.44 2.23
C GLN A 62 -14.14 3.54 3.21
N ASP A 63 -13.08 3.30 4.00
CA ASP A 63 -12.52 4.26 4.95
C ASP A 63 -11.63 5.32 4.27
N LYS A 64 -11.49 5.33 2.93
CA LYS A 64 -10.65 6.26 2.17
C LYS A 64 -9.18 6.26 2.59
N ARG A 65 -8.65 5.06 2.88
CA ARG A 65 -7.25 4.81 3.31
C ARG A 65 -6.49 3.94 2.32
N LEU A 66 -6.93 3.93 1.07
CA LEU A 66 -6.24 3.36 -0.08
C LEU A 66 -5.51 4.48 -0.82
N TYR A 67 -4.20 4.34 -1.01
CA TYR A 67 -3.35 5.35 -1.64
C TYR A 67 -2.53 4.75 -2.77
N VAL A 68 -2.50 5.43 -3.92
CA VAL A 68 -1.56 5.11 -5.00
C VAL A 68 -0.25 5.86 -4.74
N VAL A 69 0.86 5.15 -4.81
CA VAL A 69 2.20 5.67 -4.51
C VAL A 69 3.14 5.52 -5.71
N ASP A 70 4.24 6.26 -5.73
CA ASP A 70 5.27 6.12 -6.76
C ASP A 70 6.02 4.78 -6.62
N GLY A 71 5.68 3.82 -7.47
CA GLY A 71 6.30 2.49 -7.48
C GLY A 71 7.81 2.51 -7.72
N ASN A 72 8.34 3.50 -8.45
CA ASN A 72 9.80 3.61 -8.66
C ASN A 72 10.50 4.01 -7.37
N LEU A 73 9.91 4.92 -6.60
CA LEU A 73 10.43 5.32 -5.30
C LEU A 73 10.31 4.18 -4.28
N TRP A 74 9.15 3.55 -4.19
CA TRP A 74 8.83 2.56 -3.15
C TRP A 74 9.50 1.20 -3.37
N ARG A 75 9.96 0.89 -4.59
CA ARG A 75 10.77 -0.31 -4.89
C ARG A 75 12.28 -0.04 -4.95
N ALA A 76 12.70 1.23 -4.89
CA ALA A 76 14.11 1.56 -4.95
C ALA A 76 14.82 1.20 -3.63
N TYR A 77 16.13 0.95 -3.74
CA TYR A 77 16.99 0.57 -2.61
C TYR A 77 18.10 1.59 -2.41
N GLY A 78 18.51 1.77 -1.16
CA GLY A 78 19.66 2.59 -0.77
C GLY A 78 19.33 3.65 0.29
N PRO A 79 20.33 4.13 1.05
CA PRO A 79 20.09 5.04 2.18
C PRO A 79 19.32 6.32 1.80
N SER A 80 19.68 6.94 0.67
CA SER A 80 19.04 8.18 0.19
C SER A 80 17.59 7.98 -0.29
N VAL A 81 17.16 6.74 -0.51
CA VAL A 81 15.79 6.40 -0.89
C VAL A 81 14.92 6.25 0.36
N ILE A 82 15.49 5.73 1.45
CA ILE A 82 14.76 5.50 2.71
C ILE A 82 14.19 6.81 3.26
N ASP A 83 14.98 7.88 3.29
CA ASP A 83 14.52 9.20 3.75
C ASP A 83 13.31 9.69 2.95
N LYS A 84 13.35 9.52 1.62
CA LYS A 84 12.24 9.90 0.73
C LYS A 84 11.00 9.04 0.96
N ILE A 85 11.15 7.75 1.21
CA ILE A 85 10.02 6.86 1.54
C ILE A 85 9.39 7.28 2.87
N VAL A 86 10.20 7.64 3.88
CA VAL A 86 9.70 8.09 5.19
C VAL A 86 8.95 9.42 5.06
N ASP A 87 9.49 10.38 4.31
CA ASP A 87 8.81 11.64 4.01
C ASP A 87 7.48 11.41 3.28
N ASP A 88 7.47 10.47 2.33
CA ASP A 88 6.26 10.13 1.57
C ASP A 88 5.21 9.46 2.46
N LEU A 89 5.62 8.48 3.27
CA LEU A 89 4.74 7.82 4.23
C LEU A 89 4.07 8.79 5.19
N SER A 90 4.83 9.76 5.70
CA SER A 90 4.35 10.74 6.67
C SER A 90 3.14 11.51 6.13
N LYS A 91 3.11 11.81 4.83
CA LYS A 91 1.95 12.47 4.17
C LYS A 91 0.69 11.61 4.27
N TYR A 92 0.80 10.31 4.04
CA TYR A 92 -0.36 9.40 4.03
C TYR A 92 -0.82 9.04 5.43
N LEU A 93 0.11 8.83 6.37
CA LEU A 93 -0.25 8.59 7.77
C LEU A 93 -0.99 9.79 8.37
N LEU A 94 -0.57 11.02 8.07
CA LEU A 94 -1.28 12.23 8.50
C LEU A 94 -2.71 12.29 7.91
N LYS A 95 -2.87 11.99 6.61
CA LYS A 95 -4.19 11.93 5.97
C LYS A 95 -5.09 10.86 6.60
N ALA A 96 -4.55 9.69 6.90
CA ALA A 96 -5.31 8.60 7.52
C ALA A 96 -5.80 8.97 8.93
N ILE A 97 -5.01 9.73 9.71
CA ILE A 97 -5.41 10.23 11.03
C ILE A 97 -6.52 11.29 10.93
N GLN A 98 -6.47 12.15 9.90
CA GLN A 98 -7.47 13.21 9.69
C GLN A 98 -8.85 12.67 9.24
N ASN A 99 -8.91 11.41 8.80
CA ASN A 99 -10.14 10.75 8.35
C ASN A 99 -10.79 9.84 9.42
N LEU A 100 -10.32 9.90 10.67
CA LEU A 100 -10.93 9.27 11.85
C LEU A 100 -12.06 10.14 12.42
#